data_AF-A0A7X3ZU55-F1
#
_entry.id   AF-A0A7X3ZU55-F1
#
_cell.length_a   1.000
_cell.length_b   1.000
_cell.length_c   1.000
_cell.angle_alpha   90.00
_cell.angle_beta   90.00
_cell.angle_gamma   90.00
#
_symmetry.space_group_name_H-M   'P 1'
#
loop_
_entity.id
_entity.type
_entity.pdbx_description
1 polymer ?
#
loop_
_entity_poly.entity_id
_entity_poly.type
_entity_poly.pdbx_seq_one_letter_code
_entity_poly.pdbx_strand_id
1 'polypeptide(L)'
;MSLARVERAFLTMKASRLRIRPVHVWSEDHVQAHVFLCMLAFYVEWHMPRRLAPILLEDDDREGARAQRSSPVEPTRVSEGAKAKAADKRTPDGLPVHGLTTLLADLATLTLNEATVPAGPDHGFPV
;
A
#
# COMPACT_ATOMS: atom_id res chain seq x y z
N MET A 1 18.13 -16.99 -1.31
CA MET A 1 17.10 -16.23 -2.06
C MET A 1 16.06 -15.50 -1.19
N SER A 2 16.02 -15.65 0.15
CA SER A 2 15.05 -14.92 1.00
C SER A 2 15.58 -13.60 1.58
N LEU A 3 16.87 -13.47 1.89
CA LEU A 3 17.43 -12.28 2.55
C LEU A 3 17.27 -10.99 1.70
N ALA A 4 17.54 -11.06 0.40
CA ALA A 4 17.36 -9.92 -0.50
C ALA A 4 15.89 -9.45 -0.61
N ARG A 5 14.91 -10.38 -0.47
CA ARG A 5 13.48 -10.02 -0.44
C ARG A 5 13.12 -9.30 0.87
N VAL A 6 13.67 -9.78 1.98
CA VAL A 6 13.49 -9.20 3.30
C VAL A 6 14.11 -7.80 3.38
N GLU A 7 15.34 -7.65 2.91
CA GLU A 7 16.03 -6.35 2.84
C GLU A 7 15.25 -5.34 1.99
N ARG A 8 14.77 -5.77 0.82
CA ARG A 8 13.92 -4.92 -0.03
C ARG A 8 12.60 -4.56 0.65
N ALA A 9 12.01 -5.47 1.42
CA ALA A 9 10.83 -5.17 2.23
C ALA A 9 11.15 -4.11 3.29
N PHE A 10 12.24 -4.25 4.05
CA PHE A 10 12.68 -3.25 5.04
C PHE A 10 12.99 -1.88 4.41
N LEU A 11 13.64 -1.85 3.24
CA LEU A 11 13.89 -0.60 2.52
C LEU A 11 12.58 0.04 2.04
N THR A 12 11.63 -0.76 1.56
CA THR A 12 10.32 -0.27 1.15
C THR A 12 9.53 0.20 2.36
N MET A 13 9.58 -0.48 3.50
CA MET A 13 8.98 -0.01 4.75
C MET A 13 9.60 1.30 5.25
N LYS A 14 10.87 1.56 4.93
CA LYS A 14 11.55 2.82 5.26
C LYS A 14 11.19 3.97 4.30
N ALA A 15 10.78 3.66 3.08
CA ALA A 15 10.50 4.62 2.00
C ALA A 15 9.01 4.82 1.69
N SER A 16 8.16 3.84 2.00
CA SER A 16 6.70 3.93 1.96
C SER A 16 6.21 4.92 3.01
N ARG A 17 4.93 5.29 2.95
CA ARG A 17 4.31 6.23 3.90
C ARG A 17 4.40 5.79 5.36
N LEU A 18 4.77 4.55 5.62
CA LEU A 18 5.14 4.08 6.92
C LEU A 18 6.46 4.72 7.33
N ARG A 19 6.38 5.71 8.21
CA ARG A 19 7.55 6.29 8.87
C ARG A 19 8.09 5.27 9.88
N ILE A 20 8.79 4.25 9.38
CA ILE A 20 9.40 3.21 10.23
C ILE A 20 10.38 3.83 11.24
N ARG A 21 10.98 4.98 10.89
CA ARG A 21 11.76 5.78 11.83
C ARG A 21 10.83 6.29 12.92
N PRO A 22 10.86 5.71 14.13
CA PRO A 22 10.00 6.14 15.21
C PRO A 22 10.41 7.56 15.55
N VAL A 23 9.49 8.49 15.43
CA VAL A 23 9.70 9.88 15.87
C VAL A 23 9.10 9.93 17.27
N HIS A 24 9.98 9.80 18.29
CA HIS A 24 9.69 9.88 19.73
C HIS A 24 9.15 8.62 20.45
N VAL A 25 9.60 7.42 20.06
CA VAL A 25 9.32 6.21 20.84
C VAL A 25 10.54 5.86 21.70
N TRP A 26 10.35 5.77 23.02
CA TRP A 26 11.45 5.66 23.99
C TRP A 26 11.42 4.35 24.83
N SER A 27 10.30 3.61 24.85
CA SER A 27 10.17 2.34 25.57
C SER A 27 10.22 1.14 24.61
N GLU A 28 10.77 0.03 25.09
CA GLU A 28 10.91 -1.23 24.32
C GLU A 28 9.55 -1.73 23.79
N ASP A 29 8.53 -1.74 24.65
CA ASP A 29 7.17 -2.17 24.29
C ASP A 29 6.58 -1.35 23.15
N HIS A 30 6.74 -0.02 23.18
CA HIS A 30 6.23 0.84 22.12
C HIS A 30 7.03 0.70 20.82
N VAL A 31 8.34 0.42 20.90
CA VAL A 31 9.15 0.12 19.71
C VAL A 31 8.66 -1.18 19.06
N GLN A 32 8.43 -2.23 19.85
CA GLN A 32 7.90 -3.50 19.35
C GLN A 32 6.52 -3.32 18.71
N ALA A 33 5.61 -2.61 19.38
CA ALA A 33 4.27 -2.32 18.85
C ALA A 33 4.33 -1.51 17.54
N HIS A 34 5.19 -0.48 17.47
CA HIS A 34 5.38 0.34 16.26
C HIS A 34 5.91 -0.49 15.09
N VAL A 35 6.92 -1.34 15.32
CA VAL A 35 7.45 -2.23 14.29
C VAL A 35 6.39 -3.22 13.81
N PHE A 36 5.59 -3.78 14.73
CA PHE A 36 4.49 -4.67 14.38
C PHE A 36 3.44 -3.97 13.52
N LEU A 37 2.99 -2.77 13.91
CA LEU A 37 2.06 -1.96 13.12
C LEU A 37 2.64 -1.59 11.75
N CYS A 38 3.94 -1.27 11.67
CA CYS A 38 4.60 -1.03 10.39
C CYS A 38 4.62 -2.29 9.52
N MET A 39 4.92 -3.46 10.07
CA MET A 39 4.88 -4.72 9.32
C MET A 39 3.47 -5.00 8.78
N LEU A 40 2.44 -4.76 9.59
CA LEU A 40 1.05 -4.96 9.19
C LEU A 40 0.62 -3.99 8.09
N ALA A 41 0.87 -2.69 8.28
CA ALA A 41 0.51 -1.69 7.29
C ALA A 41 1.26 -1.90 5.97
N PHE A 42 2.54 -2.32 6.00
CA PHE A 42 3.27 -2.73 4.80
C PHE A 42 2.64 -3.94 4.12
N TYR A 43 2.22 -4.96 4.88
CA TYR A 43 1.56 -6.13 4.33
C TYR A 43 0.26 -5.76 3.61
N VAL A 44 -0.53 -4.88 4.22
CA VAL A 44 -1.77 -4.35 3.63
C VAL A 44 -1.47 -3.53 2.37
N GLU A 45 -0.52 -2.60 2.42
CA GLU A 45 -0.09 -1.79 1.27
C GLU A 45 0.45 -2.65 0.13
N TRP A 46 1.08 -3.78 0.42
CA TRP A 46 1.57 -4.70 -0.60
C TRP A 46 0.45 -5.51 -1.27
N HIS A 47 -0.58 -5.87 -0.51
CA HIS A 47 -1.61 -6.81 -0.92
C HIS A 47 -2.86 -6.14 -1.49
N MET A 48 -3.30 -5.00 -0.94
CA MET A 48 -4.48 -4.28 -1.40
C MET A 48 -4.39 -3.86 -2.87
N PRO A 49 -3.31 -3.24 -3.35
CA PRO A 49 -3.25 -2.75 -4.73
C PRO A 49 -3.37 -3.88 -5.74
N ARG A 50 -2.77 -5.04 -5.46
CA ARG A 50 -2.91 -6.25 -6.29
C ARG A 50 -4.34 -6.78 -6.40
N ARG A 51 -5.14 -6.66 -5.33
CA ARG A 51 -6.52 -7.14 -5.30
C ARG A 51 -7.49 -6.11 -5.90
N LEU A 52 -7.13 -4.84 -5.83
CA LEU A 52 -7.93 -3.70 -6.30
C LEU A 52 -7.43 -3.15 -7.65
N ALA A 53 -6.47 -3.80 -8.28
CA ALA A 53 -5.86 -3.38 -9.54
C ALA A 53 -6.90 -3.02 -10.63
N PRO A 54 -8.08 -3.69 -10.74
CA PRO A 54 -9.09 -3.32 -11.72
C PRO A 54 -9.65 -1.91 -11.54
N ILE A 55 -9.72 -1.43 -10.30
CA ILE A 55 -10.26 -0.11 -9.91
C ILE A 55 -9.14 0.93 -9.78
N LEU A 56 -7.92 0.49 -9.52
CA LEU A 56 -6.78 1.36 -9.36
C LEU A 56 -6.15 1.73 -10.71
N LEU A 57 -5.45 2.87 -10.72
CA LEU A 57 -4.52 3.25 -11.79
C LEU A 57 -3.23 2.41 -11.70
N GLU A 58 -3.38 1.10 -11.70
CA GLU A 58 -2.31 0.12 -11.78
C GLU A 58 -2.50 -0.77 -13.01
N ASP A 59 -1.40 -1.28 -13.52
CA ASP A 59 -1.43 -2.29 -14.58
C ASP A 59 -1.90 -3.63 -13.99
N ASP A 60 -3.07 -4.09 -14.43
CA ASP A 60 -3.67 -5.39 -14.09
C ASP A 60 -2.98 -6.56 -14.81
N ASP A 61 -2.44 -6.34 -16.01
CA ASP A 61 -1.85 -7.37 -16.86
C ASP A 61 -0.33 -7.23 -16.93
N ARG A 62 0.30 -7.23 -15.75
CA ARG A 62 1.77 -7.15 -15.63
C ARG A 62 2.47 -8.35 -16.25
N GLU A 63 1.82 -9.51 -16.27
CA GLU A 63 2.38 -10.73 -16.85
C GLU A 63 2.30 -10.70 -18.37
N GLY A 64 1.17 -10.32 -18.98
CA GLY A 64 1.06 -10.11 -20.42
C GLY A 64 2.00 -9.00 -20.89
N ALA A 65 2.11 -7.90 -20.15
CA ALA A 65 3.07 -6.83 -20.45
C ALA A 65 4.55 -7.27 -20.32
N ARG A 66 4.85 -8.27 -19.47
CA ARG A 66 6.17 -8.91 -19.40
C ARG A 66 6.40 -9.89 -20.54
N ALA A 67 5.40 -10.68 -20.92
CA ALA A 67 5.47 -11.63 -22.03
C ALA A 67 5.68 -10.94 -23.38
N GLN A 68 5.26 -9.68 -23.50
CA GLN A 68 5.56 -8.83 -24.67
C GLN A 68 7.02 -8.37 -24.75
N ARG A 69 7.84 -8.57 -23.72
CA ARG A 69 9.27 -8.28 -23.77
C ARG A 69 10.03 -9.47 -24.30
N SER A 70 10.88 -9.20 -25.28
CA SER A 70 11.77 -10.20 -25.88
C SER A 70 13.03 -10.41 -25.06
N SER A 71 13.45 -9.41 -24.27
CA SER A 71 14.61 -9.49 -23.39
C SER A 71 14.31 -8.95 -21.98
N PRO A 72 14.90 -9.56 -20.92
CA PRO A 72 14.76 -9.08 -19.53
C PRO A 72 15.28 -7.66 -19.30
N VAL A 73 16.19 -7.18 -20.14
CA VAL A 73 16.83 -5.86 -20.02
C VAL A 73 16.05 -4.78 -20.78
N GLU A 74 15.04 -5.16 -21.58
CA GLU A 74 14.20 -4.18 -22.26
C GLU A 74 13.38 -3.35 -21.25
N PRO A 75 13.11 -2.06 -21.57
CA PRO A 75 12.26 -1.21 -20.77
C PRO A 75 10.91 -1.86 -20.46
N THR A 76 10.37 -1.58 -19.27
CA THR A 76 9.07 -2.11 -18.88
C THR A 76 7.98 -1.56 -19.79
N ARG A 77 7.39 -2.45 -20.60
CA ARG A 77 6.17 -2.16 -21.36
C ARG A 77 4.97 -2.21 -20.42
N VAL A 78 4.02 -1.31 -20.63
CA VAL A 78 2.71 -1.27 -19.94
C VAL A 78 1.67 -1.95 -20.83
N SER A 79 0.70 -2.64 -20.23
CA SER A 79 -0.38 -3.30 -20.97
C SER A 79 -1.27 -2.28 -21.70
N GLU A 80 -1.96 -2.74 -22.75
CA GLU A 80 -2.93 -1.90 -23.48
C GLU A 80 -4.06 -1.41 -22.57
N GLY A 81 -4.51 -2.26 -21.62
CA GLY A 81 -5.51 -1.88 -20.62
C GLY A 81 -5.02 -0.77 -19.69
N ALA A 82 -3.76 -0.82 -19.24
CA ALA A 82 -3.17 0.25 -18.44
C ALA A 82 -3.06 1.57 -19.22
N LYS A 83 -2.73 1.52 -20.53
CA LYS A 83 -2.72 2.70 -21.40
C LYS A 83 -4.11 3.31 -21.55
N ALA A 84 -5.13 2.49 -21.78
CA ALA A 84 -6.52 2.94 -21.88
C ALA A 84 -7.00 3.60 -20.58
N LYS A 85 -6.76 2.96 -19.43
CA LYS A 85 -7.08 3.55 -18.11
C LYS A 85 -6.35 4.88 -17.86
N ALA A 86 -5.09 4.99 -18.28
CA ALA A 86 -4.33 6.22 -18.10
C ALA A 86 -4.84 7.36 -19.00
N ALA A 87 -5.27 7.04 -20.22
CA ALA A 87 -5.84 8.01 -21.16
C ALA A 87 -7.23 8.47 -20.71
N ASP A 88 -8.12 7.52 -20.43
CA ASP A 88 -9.54 7.80 -20.19
C ASP A 88 -9.85 8.12 -18.73
N LYS A 89 -8.92 7.80 -17.81
CA LYS A 89 -9.08 7.88 -16.35
C LYS A 89 -10.36 7.19 -15.86
N ARG A 90 -10.79 6.16 -16.58
CA ARG A 90 -11.97 5.36 -16.24
C ARG A 90 -11.68 3.87 -16.36
N THR A 91 -12.38 3.10 -15.53
CA THR A 91 -12.40 1.64 -15.61
C THR A 91 -13.30 1.20 -16.78
N PRO A 92 -13.20 -0.07 -17.23
CA PRO A 92 -14.11 -0.61 -18.26
C PRO A 92 -15.60 -0.46 -17.93
N ASP A 93 -15.94 -0.49 -16.63
CA ASP A 93 -17.30 -0.28 -16.13
C ASP A 93 -17.73 1.20 -16.05
N GLY A 94 -16.88 2.13 -16.50
CA GLY A 94 -17.16 3.56 -16.53
C GLY A 94 -16.94 4.31 -15.21
N LEU A 95 -16.42 3.65 -14.18
CA LEU A 95 -16.08 4.28 -12.89
C LEU A 95 -14.77 5.08 -12.99
N PRO A 96 -14.58 6.15 -12.20
CA PRO A 96 -13.31 6.85 -12.13
C PRO A 96 -12.19 5.92 -11.62
N VAL A 97 -11.01 5.98 -12.24
CA VAL A 97 -9.84 5.27 -11.71
C VAL A 97 -9.25 6.05 -10.53
N HIS A 98 -8.83 5.32 -9.49
CA HIS A 98 -8.27 5.93 -8.29
C HIS A 98 -6.80 5.53 -8.08
N GLY A 99 -6.04 6.35 -7.37
CA GLY A 99 -4.89 5.86 -6.61
C GLY A 99 -5.35 5.24 -5.29
N LEU A 100 -4.55 4.36 -4.67
CA LEU A 100 -4.95 3.70 -3.42
C LEU A 100 -5.34 4.71 -2.33
N THR A 101 -4.59 5.81 -2.20
CA THR A 101 -4.91 6.86 -1.22
C THR A 101 -6.24 7.55 -1.51
N THR A 102 -6.50 7.88 -2.78
CA THR A 102 -7.75 8.57 -3.15
C THR A 102 -8.94 7.63 -3.02
N LEU A 103 -8.77 6.34 -3.31
CA LEU A 103 -9.79 5.32 -3.08
C LEU A 103 -10.11 5.18 -1.60
N LEU A 104 -9.08 5.08 -0.74
CA LEU A 104 -9.29 5.00 0.71
C LEU A 104 -9.95 6.27 1.27
N ALA A 105 -9.60 7.45 0.75
CA ALA A 105 -10.24 8.70 1.15
C ALA A 105 -11.72 8.75 0.75
N ASP A 106 -12.04 8.27 -0.46
CA ASP A 106 -13.42 8.20 -0.94
C ASP A 106 -14.25 7.18 -0.13
N LEU A 107 -13.70 5.98 0.10
CA LEU A 107 -14.34 4.95 0.93
C LEU A 107 -14.53 5.39 2.39
N ALA A 108 -13.62 6.21 2.92
CA ALA A 108 -13.77 6.78 4.27
C ALA A 108 -15.02 7.67 4.41
N THR A 109 -15.55 8.20 3.31
CA THR A 109 -16.81 8.98 3.33
C THR A 109 -18.06 8.10 3.34
N LEU A 110 -17.93 6.81 3.00
CA LEU A 110 -19.08 5.89 2.92
C LEU A 110 -19.48 5.29 4.27
N THR A 111 -18.58 5.27 5.25
CA THR A 111 -18.82 4.63 6.55
C THR A 111 -18.34 5.50 7.71
N LEU A 112 -19.27 5.83 8.62
CA LEU A 112 -18.93 6.40 9.92
C LEU A 112 -18.49 5.25 10.84
N ASN A 113 -17.22 5.24 11.22
CA ASN A 113 -16.67 4.24 12.14
C ASN A 113 -16.47 4.89 13.52
N GLU A 114 -17.34 4.57 14.48
CA GLU A 114 -17.16 4.99 15.87
C GLU A 114 -16.34 3.92 16.61
N ALA A 115 -15.11 4.27 17.01
CA ALA A 115 -14.26 3.41 17.82
C ALA A 115 -14.13 3.97 19.23
N THR A 116 -14.73 3.28 20.21
CA THR A 116 -14.51 3.56 21.64
C THR A 116 -13.42 2.63 22.17
N VAL A 117 -12.32 3.20 22.65
CA VAL A 117 -11.33 2.46 23.43
C VAL A 117 -11.71 2.60 24.91
N PRO A 118 -11.96 1.50 25.65
CA PRO A 118 -12.14 1.60 27.09
C PRO A 118 -10.87 2.17 27.71
N ALA A 119 -11.01 3.17 28.57
CA ALA A 119 -9.89 3.70 29.34
C ALA A 119 -9.36 2.59 30.26
N GLY A 120 -8.31 1.90 29.82
CA GLY A 120 -7.55 0.99 30.67
C GLY A 120 -6.86 1.79 31.77
N PRO A 121 -6.84 1.32 33.03
CA PRO A 121 -6.34 2.08 34.17
C PRO A 121 -4.84 2.43 34.13
N ASP A 122 -4.06 1.92 33.16
CA ASP A 122 -2.60 2.07 33.11
C ASP A 122 -2.04 2.85 31.89
N HIS A 123 -2.88 3.48 31.08
CA HIS A 123 -2.40 4.27 29.92
C HIS A 123 -2.33 5.78 30.25
N GLY A 124 -1.46 6.14 31.19
CA GLY A 124 -1.05 7.53 31.39
C GLY A 124 -0.02 7.93 30.33
N PHE A 125 -0.35 8.87 29.45
CA PHE A 125 0.66 9.58 28.66
C PHE A 125 1.41 10.53 29.60
N PRO A 126 2.72 10.37 29.85
CA PRO A 126 3.45 11.34 30.66
C PRO A 126 3.52 12.67 29.90
N VAL A 127 3.10 13.74 30.59
CA VAL A 127 3.24 15.15 30.20
C VAL A 127 4.66 15.66 30.41
#